data_AF-A0A5J4KG45-F1
#
_entry.id   AF-A0A5J4KG45-F1
#
_cell.length_a   1.000
_cell.length_b   1.000
_cell.length_c   1.000
_cell.angle_alpha   90.00
_cell.angle_beta   90.00
_cell.angle_gamma   90.00
#
_symmetry.space_group_name_H-M   'P 1'
#
loop_
_entity.id
_entity.type
_entity.pdbx_description
1 polymer ?
#
loop_
_entity_poly.entity_id
_entity_poly.type
_entity_poly.pdbx_seq_one_letter_code
_entity_poly.pdbx_strand_id
1 'polypeptide(L)'
;MVEHYNHLTLERSFEDKFAIVTLNRPQVRNALNAQLIAELTDVFTALRSDERLHGVILTGEGKAFCAGADVHMMQEAITYTEEQNVEDALRLSDMLRTINTFPCPVIARINGDALGGA
;
A
#
# COMPACT_ATOMS: atom_id res chain seq x y z
N MET A 1 -0.51 13.07 14.87
CA MET A 1 0.75 13.40 14.17
C MET A 1 0.81 12.54 12.91
N VAL A 2 1.44 13.03 11.85
CA VAL A 2 1.58 12.27 10.59
C VAL A 2 2.98 11.66 10.54
N GLU A 3 3.04 10.34 10.39
CA GLU A 3 4.28 9.59 10.17
C GLU A 3 4.55 9.50 8.67
N HIS A 4 5.82 9.61 8.29
CA HIS A 4 6.26 9.65 6.89
C HIS A 4 7.16 8.46 6.58
N TYR A 5 6.81 7.73 5.53
CA TYR A 5 7.62 6.70 4.89
C TYR A 5 8.12 7.24 3.54
N ASN A 6 8.85 6.44 2.76
CA ASN A 6 9.34 6.92 1.46
C ASN A 6 8.18 7.14 0.48
N HIS A 7 7.16 6.29 0.52
CA HIS A 7 6.07 6.26 -0.46
C HIS A 7 4.68 6.23 0.18
N LEU A 8 4.58 6.34 1.50
CA LEU A 8 3.34 6.40 2.27
C LEU A 8 3.37 7.49 3.32
N THR A 9 2.19 7.91 3.78
CA THR A 9 2.01 8.56 5.09
C THR A 9 1.01 7.78 5.94
N LEU A 10 1.16 7.88 7.25
CA LEU A 10 0.27 7.28 8.24
C LEU A 10 -0.20 8.36 9.21
N GLU A 11 -1.51 8.53 9.35
CA GLU A 11 -2.13 9.44 10.31
C GLU A 11 -3.10 8.68 11.22
N ARG A 12 -3.11 9.03 12.51
CA ARG A 12 -4.13 8.56 13.47
C ARG A 12 -5.24 9.59 13.63
N SER A 13 -6.48 9.12 13.69
CA SER A 13 -7.68 9.96 13.78
C SER A 13 -8.74 9.35 14.70
N PHE A 14 -9.74 10.16 15.09
CA PHE A 14 -10.85 9.80 15.98
C PHE A 14 -10.37 9.12 17.27
N GLU A 15 -9.62 9.85 18.10
CA GLU A 15 -9.04 9.35 19.36
C GLU A 15 -8.12 8.13 19.15
N ASP A 16 -7.36 8.16 18.05
CA ASP A 16 -6.45 7.11 17.59
C ASP A 16 -7.10 5.77 17.23
N LYS A 17 -8.43 5.71 17.18
CA LYS A 17 -9.20 4.50 16.82
C LYS A 17 -9.17 4.20 15.33
N PHE A 18 -8.80 5.16 14.49
CA PHE A 18 -8.68 4.97 13.05
C PHE A 18 -7.29 5.35 12.57
N ALA A 19 -6.78 4.58 11.62
CA ALA A 19 -5.56 4.90 10.88
C ALA A 19 -5.94 5.30 9.45
N ILE A 20 -5.26 6.33 8.92
CA ILE A 20 -5.36 6.75 7.53
C ILE A 20 -4.00 6.50 6.90
N VAL A 21 -3.93 5.51 6.02
CA VAL A 21 -2.76 5.17 5.21
C VAL A 21 -2.93 5.83 3.84
N THR A 22 -2.01 6.71 3.47
CA THR A 22 -2.08 7.42 2.19
C THR A 22 -0.91 7.04 1.30
N LEU A 23 -1.18 6.52 0.10
CA LEU A 23 -0.17 6.33 -0.95
C LEU A 23 0.36 7.70 -1.36
N ASN A 24 1.66 7.93 -1.26
CA ASN A 24 2.27 9.25 -1.40
C ASN A 24 3.37 9.26 -2.48
N ARG A 25 3.01 8.84 -3.68
CA ARG A 25 3.82 9.00 -4.91
C ARG A 25 3.02 9.69 -6.02
N PRO A 26 2.40 10.87 -5.76
CA PRO A 26 1.45 11.49 -6.68
C PRO A 26 2.05 11.81 -8.06
N GLN A 27 3.36 12.09 -8.13
CA GLN A 27 4.11 12.37 -9.36
C GLN A 27 4.12 11.21 -10.36
N VAL A 28 3.97 9.97 -9.88
CA VAL A 28 3.82 8.75 -10.70
C VAL A 28 2.45 8.10 -10.47
N ARG A 29 1.45 8.91 -10.08
CA ARG A 29 0.06 8.47 -9.85
C ARG A 29 -0.06 7.29 -8.88
N ASN A 30 0.79 7.27 -7.85
CA ASN A 30 0.81 6.23 -6.82
C ASN A 30 0.99 4.80 -7.35
N ALA A 31 1.70 4.63 -8.47
CA ALA A 31 2.00 3.29 -9.00
C ALA A 31 2.75 2.42 -7.97
N LEU A 32 2.53 1.11 -8.00
CA LEU A 32 3.15 0.12 -7.12
C LEU A 32 4.56 -0.22 -7.61
N ASN A 33 5.56 0.11 -6.79
CA ASN A 33 6.93 -0.38 -6.91
C ASN A 33 7.27 -1.27 -5.70
N ALA A 34 8.44 -1.94 -5.74
CA ALA A 34 8.89 -2.82 -4.67
C ALA A 34 8.90 -2.14 -3.28
N GLN A 35 9.37 -0.89 -3.20
CA GLN A 35 9.42 -0.14 -1.93
C GLN A 35 8.01 0.11 -1.37
N LEU A 36 7.06 0.53 -2.20
CA LEU A 36 5.68 0.79 -1.75
C LEU A 36 4.97 -0.49 -1.30
N ILE A 37 5.20 -1.61 -2.00
CA ILE A 37 4.67 -2.93 -1.61
C ILE A 37 5.21 -3.34 -0.23
N ALA A 38 6.52 -3.17 -0.01
CA ALA A 38 7.14 -3.45 1.29
C ALA A 38 6.59 -2.53 2.39
N GLU A 39 6.53 -1.23 2.16
CA GLU A 39 6.03 -0.27 3.15
C GLU A 39 4.56 -0.52 3.52
N LEU A 40 3.70 -0.88 2.57
CA LEU A 40 2.31 -1.25 2.87
C LEU A 40 2.27 -2.49 3.77
N THR A 41 3.09 -3.50 3.47
CA THR A 41 3.18 -4.72 4.29
C THR A 41 3.62 -4.39 5.71
N ASP A 42 4.66 -3.56 5.86
CA ASP A 42 5.21 -3.16 7.16
C ASP A 42 4.21 -2.34 7.98
N VAL A 43 3.58 -1.34 7.35
CA VAL A 43 2.58 -0.48 8.02
C VAL A 43 1.40 -1.30 8.50
N PHE A 44 0.82 -2.15 7.65
CA PHE A 44 -0.29 -2.99 8.07
C PHE A 44 0.14 -4.05 9.10
N THR A 45 1.37 -4.57 9.03
CA THR A 45 1.88 -5.47 10.07
C THR A 45 2.01 -4.76 11.42
N ALA A 46 2.52 -3.53 11.44
CA ALA A 46 2.65 -2.73 12.66
C ALA A 46 1.28 -2.40 13.27
N LEU A 47 0.33 -1.92 12.45
CA LEU A 47 -1.03 -1.59 12.88
C LEU A 47 -1.81 -2.79 13.42
N ARG A 48 -1.48 -4.02 12.99
CA ARG A 48 -2.16 -5.25 13.44
C ARG A 48 -2.04 -5.48 14.94
N SER A 49 -0.98 -4.99 15.57
CA SER A 49 -0.76 -5.14 17.02
C SER A 49 -1.55 -4.14 17.88
N ASP A 50 -2.26 -3.20 17.26
CA ASP A 50 -3.04 -2.18 17.96
C ASP A 50 -4.50 -2.61 18.18
N GLU A 51 -4.78 -3.15 19.36
CA GLU A 51 -6.12 -3.62 19.76
C GLU A 51 -7.15 -2.49 19.88
N ARG A 52 -6.73 -1.22 19.89
CA ARG A 52 -7.65 -0.06 19.95
C ARG A 52 -8.14 0.36 18.58
N LEU A 53 -7.55 -0.18 17.51
CA LEU A 53 -7.90 0.19 16.15
C LEU A 53 -9.26 -0.41 15.77
N HIS A 54 -10.18 0.45 15.34
CA HIS A 54 -11.51 0.07 14.86
C HIS A 54 -11.56 -0.03 13.33
N GLY A 55 -10.62 0.57 12.60
CA GLY A 55 -10.53 0.47 11.15
C GLY A 55 -9.37 1.25 10.54
N VAL A 56 -9.07 0.94 9.28
CA VAL A 56 -8.06 1.63 8.47
C VAL A 56 -8.72 2.21 7.22
N ILE A 57 -8.38 3.45 6.88
CA ILE A 57 -8.71 4.07 5.59
C ILE A 57 -7.44 4.02 4.73
N LEU A 58 -7.53 3.40 3.56
CA LEU A 58 -6.48 3.44 2.54
C LEU A 58 -6.89 4.39 1.41
N THR A 59 -6.05 5.35 1.06
CA THR A 59 -6.34 6.36 0.02
C THR A 59 -5.06 6.76 -0.72
N GLY A 60 -5.15 7.52 -1.81
CA GLY A 60 -3.99 8.06 -2.51
C GLY A 60 -3.88 9.58 -2.36
N GLU A 61 -2.67 10.10 -2.32
CA GLU A 61 -2.40 11.53 -2.43
C GLU A 61 -2.58 12.00 -3.89
N GLY A 62 -3.10 13.20 -4.08
CA GLY A 62 -3.31 13.80 -5.40
C GLY A 62 -4.53 13.27 -6.17
N LYS A 63 -4.41 13.21 -7.50
CA LYS A 63 -5.54 12.99 -8.43
C LYS A 63 -5.83 11.53 -8.77
N ALA A 64 -5.01 10.60 -8.30
CA ALA A 64 -5.17 9.17 -8.56
C ALA A 64 -5.16 8.42 -7.22
N PHE A 65 -5.90 7.32 -7.14
CA PHE A 65 -5.73 6.39 -6.05
C PHE A 65 -4.43 5.61 -6.27
N CYS A 66 -4.36 4.81 -7.33
CA CYS A 66 -3.19 4.04 -7.74
C CYS A 66 -3.28 3.67 -9.23
N ALA A 67 -2.22 3.92 -9.99
CA ALA A 67 -2.16 3.61 -11.42
C ALA A 67 -1.77 2.15 -11.75
N GLY A 68 -1.69 1.27 -10.76
CA GLY A 68 -1.26 -0.13 -10.93
C GLY A 68 0.25 -0.28 -10.85
N ALA A 69 0.82 -1.25 -11.58
CA ALA A 69 2.26 -1.53 -11.53
C ALA A 69 3.11 -0.37 -12.08
N ASP A 70 4.24 -0.07 -11.42
CA ASP A 70 5.21 0.92 -11.86
C ASP A 70 5.94 0.45 -13.13
N VAL A 71 6.02 1.31 -14.14
CA VAL A 71 6.63 0.97 -15.44
C VAL A 71 8.10 0.57 -15.29
N HIS A 72 8.84 1.16 -14.36
CA HIS A 72 10.25 0.79 -14.14
C HIS A 72 10.36 -0.60 -13.52
N MET A 73 9.49 -0.92 -12.56
CA MET A 73 9.40 -2.27 -11.98
C MET A 73 9.04 -3.30 -13.07
N MET A 74 8.11 -2.97 -13.95
CA MET A 74 7.78 -3.84 -15.09
C MET A 74 8.95 -4.04 -16.05
N GLN A 75 9.78 -3.01 -16.27
CA GLN A 75 10.98 -3.12 -17.10
C GLN A 75 12.06 -3.99 -16.45
N GLU A 76 12.28 -3.86 -15.15
CA GLU A 76 13.22 -4.69 -14.39
C GLU A 76 12.84 -6.17 -14.47
N ALA A 77 11.54 -6.47 -14.33
CA ALA A 77 10.99 -7.82 -14.38
C ALA A 77 11.24 -8.57 -15.69
N ILE A 78 11.50 -7.87 -16.81
CA ILE A 78 11.83 -8.50 -18.11
C ILE A 78 13.11 -9.36 -18.00
N THR A 79 14.03 -8.97 -17.11
CA THR A 79 15.34 -9.62 -16.97
C THR A 79 15.38 -10.66 -15.85
N TYR A 80 14.27 -10.86 -15.14
CA TYR A 80 14.21 -11.78 -14.02
C TYR A 80 14.31 -13.24 -14.46
N THR A 81 14.98 -14.06 -13.66
CA THR A 81 14.80 -15.51 -13.74
C THR A 81 13.39 -15.89 -13.28
N GLU A 82 12.99 -17.14 -13.54
CA GLU A 82 11.70 -17.64 -13.05
C GLU A 82 11.59 -17.51 -11.53
N GLU A 83 12.66 -17.86 -10.79
CA GLU A 83 12.69 -17.77 -9.33
C GLU A 83 12.53 -16.33 -8.84
N GLN A 84 13.21 -15.37 -9.48
CA GLN A 84 13.08 -13.95 -9.14
C GLN A 84 11.67 -13.43 -9.43
N ASN A 85 11.07 -13.84 -10.55
CA ASN A 85 9.71 -13.45 -10.92
C ASN A 85 8.66 -14.05 -9.96
N VAL A 86 8.85 -15.29 -9.50
CA VAL A 86 8.02 -15.90 -8.47
C VAL A 86 8.18 -15.16 -7.14
N GLU A 87 9.40 -14.83 -6.73
CA GLU A 87 9.64 -14.08 -5.50
C GLU A 87 8.97 -12.70 -5.52
N ASP A 88 9.07 -11.97 -6.64
CA ASP A 88 8.42 -10.67 -6.82
C ASP A 88 6.88 -10.77 -6.74
N ALA A 89 6.29 -11.75 -7.42
CA ALA A 89 4.86 -12.02 -7.35
C ALA A 89 4.40 -12.40 -5.92
N LEU A 90 5.22 -13.14 -5.17
CA LEU A 90 4.93 -13.49 -3.78
C LEU A 90 4.94 -12.26 -2.87
N ARG A 91 5.84 -11.30 -3.06
CA ARG A 91 5.84 -10.04 -2.29
C ARG A 91 4.55 -9.26 -2.48
N LEU A 92 4.07 -9.16 -3.73
CA LEU A 92 2.78 -8.53 -4.02
C LEU A 92 1.62 -9.31 -3.35
N SER A 93 1.62 -10.64 -3.48
CA SER A 93 0.61 -11.52 -2.88
C SER A 93 0.58 -11.39 -1.34
N ASP A 94 1.74 -11.32 -0.70
CA ASP A 94 1.85 -11.18 0.75
C ASP A 94 1.35 -9.82 1.24
N MET A 95 1.63 -8.75 0.51
CA MET A 95 1.08 -7.43 0.79
C MET A 95 -0.45 -7.45 0.74
N LEU A 96 -1.03 -7.97 -0.34
CA LEU A 96 -2.48 -8.08 -0.51
C LEU A 96 -3.12 -8.95 0.58
N ARG A 97 -2.49 -10.09 0.92
CA ARG A 97 -2.94 -10.97 2.00
C ARG A 97 -2.88 -10.26 3.35
N THR A 98 -1.84 -9.48 3.62
CA THR A 98 -1.67 -8.74 4.88
C THR A 98 -2.79 -7.73 5.10
N ILE A 99 -3.22 -7.04 4.03
CA ILE A 99 -4.36 -6.11 4.05
C ILE A 99 -5.69 -6.88 4.14
N ASN A 100 -5.89 -7.91 3.32
CA ASN A 100 -7.15 -8.66 3.25
C ASN A 100 -7.49 -9.41 4.54
N THR A 101 -6.47 -9.84 5.30
CA THR A 101 -6.62 -10.58 6.56
C THR A 101 -6.47 -9.70 7.79
N PHE A 102 -6.56 -8.37 7.63
CA PHE A 102 -6.42 -7.43 8.72
C PHE A 102 -7.58 -7.59 9.74
N PRO A 103 -7.33 -7.49 11.06
CA PRO A 103 -8.30 -7.90 12.08
C PRO A 103 -9.50 -6.96 12.22
N CYS A 104 -9.42 -5.74 11.71
CA CYS A 104 -10.54 -4.81 11.64
C CYS A 104 -10.76 -4.32 10.19
N PRO A 105 -11.90 -3.69 9.88
CA PRO A 105 -12.21 -3.26 8.52
C PRO A 105 -11.15 -2.33 7.90
N VAL A 106 -10.77 -2.64 6.66
CA VAL A 106 -9.97 -1.75 5.81
C VAL A 106 -10.86 -1.20 4.71
N ILE A 107 -10.99 0.12 4.64
CA ILE A 107 -11.83 0.82 3.68
C ILE A 107 -10.93 1.56 2.70
N ALA A 108 -11.00 1.17 1.42
CA ALA A 108 -10.36 1.92 0.36
C ALA A 108 -11.22 3.14 -0.01
N ARG A 109 -10.69 4.35 0.22
CA ARG A 109 -11.27 5.61 -0.26
C ARG A 109 -10.63 5.95 -1.60
N ILE A 110 -11.24 5.44 -2.68
CA ILE A 110 -10.80 5.64 -4.06
C ILE A 110 -11.05 7.11 -4.47
N ASN A 111 -10.00 7.94 -4.40
CA ASN A 111 -10.04 9.38 -4.66
C ASN A 111 -9.79 9.75 -6.14
N GLY A 112 -9.54 8.77 -7.00
CA GLY A 112 -9.25 8.94 -8.43
C GLY A 112 -9.00 7.60 -9.10
N ASP A 113 -8.22 7.58 -10.18
CA ASP A 113 -7.94 6.36 -10.95
C ASP A 113 -7.41 5.22 -10.07
N ALA A 114 -7.99 4.04 -10.24
CA ALA A 114 -7.58 2.76 -9.66
C ALA A 114 -7.49 1.74 -10.80
N LEU A 115 -6.28 1.39 -11.23
CA LEU A 115 -6.04 0.61 -12.44
C LEU A 115 -5.18 -0.63 -12.14
N GLY A 116 -5.49 -1.76 -12.81
CA GLY A 116 -4.68 -2.97 -12.71
C GLY A 116 -4.64 -3.55 -11.29
N GLY A 117 -3.45 -3.64 -10.70
CA GLY A 117 -3.22 -4.17 -9.35
C GLY A 117 -3.51 -3.20 -8.20
N ALA A 118 -4.22 -2.09 -8.47
CA ALA A 118 -4.63 -1.08 -7.49
C ALA A 118 -5.67 -1.60 -6.49
#